data_AF-A0A5N6T731-F1
#
_entry.id   AF-A0A5N6T731-F1
#
_cell.length_a   1.000
_cell.length_b   1.000
_cell.length_c   1.000
_cell.angle_alpha   90.00
_cell.angle_beta   90.00
_cell.angle_gamma   90.00
#
_symmetry.space_group_name_H-M   'P 1'
#
loop_
_entity.id
_entity.type
_entity.pdbx_description
1 polymer ?
#
loop_
_entity_poly.entity_id
_entity_poly.type
_entity_poly.pdbx_seq_one_letter_code
_entity_poly.pdbx_strand_id
1 'polypeptide(L)'
;MHSESESGYESQVSMDEPFTPMFKKEPHHDGQLPDITPDDRVIAVMGITGVGKSTFISHFNEDALVGDSLMSCTTEVGIHKAQIDNQRIFLIDTPGFDDTTRSDTDVLVEIADWLRFSYNENIKLAGIIYLHRIKDVRMGGASIRNLMMFKKLCGEKCLNGVVLATTMWNNPPTEKEVKRESQLKSERKFWGEMIGHGSQVFRQDDGITSATEIIRYILSRPQNVTLRIQEEMASGKSLGETAAGKEVQAEVERLRARYERQLNELRKEMKEAERRQDLNHKKEIEAVRAELEEELKSSKQQQSILRMDIDELQRERDAMHQQDMAHREAIDELRRQRDAEREEMYEKEMAHKEALHQRDADLRVLRARDEYESRLLELETQMAREKNRRGGCVMM
;
A
#
# COMPACT_ATOMS: atom_id res chain seq x y z
N MET A 1 -8.01 -61.77 -3.07
CA MET A 1 -9.32 -62.38 -3.34
C MET A 1 -10.26 -61.91 -2.26
N HIS A 2 -11.29 -61.15 -2.65
CA HIS A 2 -12.63 -60.98 -2.02
C HIS A 2 -12.70 -60.67 -0.51
N SER A 3 -13.57 -59.81 0.01
CA SER A 3 -14.64 -58.96 -0.52
C SER A 3 -15.31 -58.34 0.72
N GLU A 4 -15.55 -57.03 0.67
CA GLU A 4 -16.84 -56.36 0.99
C GLU A 4 -17.50 -56.45 2.38
N SER A 5 -17.81 -55.25 2.90
CA SER A 5 -19.09 -54.81 3.48
C SER A 5 -18.88 -53.36 3.94
N GLU A 6 -19.22 -52.34 3.15
CA GLU A 6 -20.54 -51.70 2.98
C GLU A 6 -21.30 -51.38 4.29
N SER A 7 -21.24 -50.10 4.68
CA SER A 7 -22.36 -49.29 5.20
C SER A 7 -21.92 -47.83 4.96
N GLY A 8 -22.64 -46.92 4.30
CA GLY A 8 -24.08 -46.79 4.11
C GLY A 8 -24.53 -45.56 4.91
N TYR A 9 -24.37 -44.36 4.36
CA TYR A 9 -25.12 -43.16 4.77
C TYR A 9 -25.20 -42.16 3.60
N GLU A 10 -26.34 -42.20 2.91
CA GLU A 10 -26.86 -41.12 2.09
C GLU A 10 -27.22 -39.91 2.97
N SER A 11 -26.85 -38.71 2.53
CA SER A 11 -27.67 -37.52 2.79
C SER A 11 -27.64 -36.63 1.56
N GLN A 12 -28.78 -36.64 0.87
CA GLN A 12 -29.16 -35.67 -0.15
C GLN A 12 -29.33 -34.30 0.52
N VAL A 13 -28.72 -33.26 -0.05
CA VAL A 13 -29.19 -31.88 0.15
C VAL A 13 -29.30 -31.22 -1.22
N SER A 14 -30.50 -30.73 -1.45
CA SER A 14 -31.07 -30.09 -2.63
C SER A 14 -30.27 -28.90 -3.14
N MET A 15 -30.05 -28.88 -4.46
CA MET A 15 -29.93 -27.66 -5.25
C MET A 15 -31.31 -27.00 -5.31
N ASP A 16 -31.39 -25.74 -4.86
CA ASP A 16 -32.24 -24.67 -5.41
C ASP A 16 -32.37 -23.54 -4.37
N GLU A 17 -31.44 -22.58 -4.38
CA GLU A 17 -31.77 -21.19 -4.03
C GLU A 17 -31.00 -20.21 -4.94
N PRO A 18 -31.68 -19.19 -5.50
CA PRO A 18 -31.10 -18.27 -6.47
C PRO A 18 -30.12 -17.30 -5.80
N PHE A 19 -28.91 -17.23 -6.36
CA PHE A 19 -27.85 -16.31 -5.97
C PHE A 19 -28.29 -14.86 -6.23
N THR A 20 -28.68 -14.14 -5.19
CA THR A 20 -29.00 -12.70 -5.27
C THR A 20 -27.70 -11.90 -5.14
N PRO A 21 -27.21 -11.17 -6.17
CA PRO A 21 -26.07 -10.30 -6.00
C PRO A 21 -26.55 -8.96 -5.46
N MET A 22 -26.55 -8.79 -4.14
CA MET A 22 -26.65 -7.47 -3.50
C MET A 22 -25.26 -7.07 -3.05
N PHE A 23 -24.55 -6.32 -3.89
CA PHE A 23 -23.74 -5.13 -3.55
C PHE A 23 -23.24 -4.56 -4.89
N LYS A 24 -24.11 -3.85 -5.61
CA LYS A 24 -23.65 -2.84 -6.57
C LYS A 24 -23.09 -1.69 -5.73
N LYS A 25 -21.77 -1.68 -5.50
CA LYS A 25 -21.07 -0.44 -5.20
C LYS A 25 -20.90 0.28 -6.54
N GLU A 26 -21.61 1.38 -6.69
CA GLU A 26 -21.40 2.32 -7.80
C GLU A 26 -19.96 2.85 -7.75
N PRO A 27 -19.25 2.96 -8.89
CA PRO A 27 -17.93 3.57 -8.94
C PRO A 27 -18.09 5.09 -9.15
N HIS A 28 -18.00 5.84 -8.06
CA HIS A 28 -17.79 7.29 -8.04
C HIS A 28 -16.77 7.54 -6.91
N HIS A 29 -15.67 8.28 -7.03
CA HIS A 29 -15.24 9.30 -7.98
C HIS A 29 -13.70 9.36 -7.99
N ASP A 30 -13.17 10.04 -9.01
CA ASP A 30 -11.77 10.39 -9.25
C ASP A 30 -10.95 10.80 -8.03
N GLY A 31 -9.63 10.64 -8.12
CA GLY A 31 -8.62 11.09 -7.16
C GLY A 31 -8.59 12.61 -6.92
N GLN A 32 -9.68 13.15 -6.37
CA GLN A 32 -9.73 14.48 -5.78
C GLN A 32 -9.35 14.37 -4.29
N LEU A 33 -8.33 15.14 -3.91
CA LEU A 33 -7.98 15.36 -2.50
C LEU A 33 -9.25 15.82 -1.75
N PRO A 34 -9.41 15.47 -0.46
CA PRO A 34 -10.55 15.95 0.31
C PRO A 34 -10.64 17.47 0.20
N ASP A 35 -11.87 18.00 0.03
CA ASP A 35 -12.17 19.43 -0.09
C ASP A 35 -11.80 20.18 1.20
N ILE A 36 -10.50 20.43 1.38
CA ILE A 36 -9.90 21.23 2.45
C ILE A 36 -9.86 22.66 1.95
N THR A 37 -10.40 23.56 2.76
CA THR A 37 -10.43 25.00 2.50
C THR A 37 -9.48 25.73 3.44
N PRO A 38 -9.07 26.97 3.13
CA PRO A 38 -8.23 27.78 4.02
C PRO A 38 -8.83 28.06 5.41
N ASP A 39 -10.14 27.93 5.56
CA ASP A 39 -10.86 28.14 6.83
C ASP A 39 -10.89 26.88 7.71
N ASP A 40 -10.48 25.71 7.18
CA ASP A 40 -10.46 24.46 7.91
C ASP A 40 -9.28 24.36 8.88
N ARG A 41 -9.48 23.65 10.00
CA ARG A 41 -8.42 23.41 11.00
C ARG A 41 -7.67 22.13 10.67
N VAL A 42 -6.41 22.26 10.28
CA VAL A 42 -5.56 21.12 9.92
C VAL A 42 -4.53 20.84 11.01
N ILE A 43 -4.43 19.61 11.49
CA ILE A 43 -3.50 19.20 12.56
C ILE A 43 -2.63 18.06 12.04
N ALA A 44 -1.32 18.22 12.12
CA ALA A 44 -0.39 17.15 11.76
C ALA A 44 -0.12 16.22 12.94
N VAL A 45 -0.12 14.92 12.70
CA VAL A 45 0.24 13.87 13.67
C VAL A 45 1.56 13.25 13.25
N MET A 46 2.60 13.48 14.05
CA MET A 46 3.98 13.07 13.79
C MET A 46 4.52 12.16 14.88
N GLY A 47 5.53 11.37 14.54
CA GLY A 47 6.23 10.47 15.47
C GLY A 47 6.73 9.22 14.76
N ILE A 48 7.62 8.47 15.41
CA ILE A 48 8.20 7.25 14.85
C ILE A 48 7.13 6.20 14.50
N THR A 49 7.51 5.22 13.67
CA THR A 49 6.62 4.09 13.33
C THR A 49 6.25 3.27 14.57
N GLY A 50 4.99 2.85 14.64
CA GLY A 50 4.46 2.06 15.76
C GLY A 50 4.21 2.84 17.05
N VAL A 51 4.22 4.18 17.03
CA VAL A 51 3.92 5.02 18.20
C VAL A 51 2.41 5.14 18.52
N GLY A 52 1.56 4.76 17.56
CA GLY A 52 0.10 4.85 17.66
C GLY A 52 -0.52 6.06 16.95
N LYS A 53 0.09 6.59 15.87
CA LYS A 53 -0.48 7.70 15.07
C LYS A 53 -1.85 7.33 14.51
N SER A 54 -1.94 6.24 13.77
CA SER A 54 -3.20 5.79 13.16
C SER A 54 -4.25 5.42 14.21
N THR A 55 -3.83 4.85 15.36
CA THR A 55 -4.73 4.62 16.53
C THR A 55 -5.24 5.93 17.15
N PHE A 56 -4.41 6.97 17.20
CA PHE A 56 -4.84 8.28 17.69
C PHE A 56 -5.89 8.89 16.75
N ILE A 57 -5.63 8.83 15.43
CA ILE A 57 -6.55 9.34 14.40
C ILE A 57 -7.84 8.53 14.36
N SER A 58 -7.77 7.21 14.60
CA SER A 58 -8.93 6.33 14.56
C SER A 58 -9.98 6.60 15.62
N HIS A 59 -9.64 7.34 16.68
CA HIS A 59 -10.63 7.81 17.64
C HIS A 59 -11.62 8.82 17.02
N PHE A 60 -11.29 9.42 15.87
CA PHE A 60 -12.13 10.42 15.20
C PHE A 60 -12.54 10.02 13.79
N ASN A 61 -11.85 9.05 13.19
CA ASN A 61 -12.13 8.56 11.85
C ASN A 61 -11.72 7.09 11.73
N GLU A 62 -12.69 6.17 11.67
CA GLU A 62 -12.45 4.72 11.65
C GLU A 62 -11.68 4.25 10.40
N ASP A 63 -11.76 4.98 9.28
CA ASP A 63 -11.06 4.66 8.03
C ASP A 63 -9.53 4.77 8.18
N ALA A 64 -9.05 5.46 9.22
CA ALA A 64 -7.62 5.53 9.55
C ALA A 64 -6.98 4.19 9.91
N LEU A 65 -7.77 3.18 10.31
CA LEU A 65 -7.26 1.83 10.61
C LEU A 65 -7.31 0.88 9.41
N VAL A 66 -8.17 1.15 8.44
CA VAL A 66 -8.46 0.20 7.35
C VAL A 66 -7.40 0.28 6.25
N GLY A 67 -6.59 1.34 6.20
CA GLY A 67 -5.67 1.57 5.08
C GLY A 67 -6.40 1.85 3.76
N ASP A 68 -7.73 1.96 3.80
CA ASP A 68 -8.61 2.37 2.70
C ASP A 68 -8.61 3.90 2.59
N SER A 69 -7.44 4.52 2.55
CA SER A 69 -7.35 5.88 2.02
C SER A 69 -7.80 5.80 0.56
N LEU A 70 -8.87 6.53 0.23
CA LEU A 70 -9.44 6.66 -1.12
C LEU A 70 -8.47 7.21 -2.18
N MET A 71 -7.19 7.42 -1.83
CA MET A 71 -6.06 7.42 -2.74
C MET A 71 -5.02 6.43 -2.22
N SER A 72 -5.13 5.19 -2.68
CA SER A 72 -4.10 4.17 -2.53
C SER A 72 -3.37 4.04 -3.86
N CYS A 73 -2.43 4.95 -4.06
CA CYS A 73 -1.30 4.75 -4.95
C CYS A 73 -0.07 5.05 -4.09
N THR A 74 0.43 4.01 -3.41
CA THR A 74 1.73 3.95 -2.71
C THR A 74 2.01 5.07 -1.69
N THR A 75 1.90 4.76 -0.39
CA THR A 75 2.68 5.44 0.69
C THR A 75 2.66 6.98 0.63
N GLU A 76 1.49 7.59 0.76
CA GLU A 76 1.29 9.05 0.83
C GLU A 76 0.69 9.48 2.18
N VAL A 77 1.00 10.71 2.59
CA VAL A 77 0.50 11.39 3.79
C VAL A 77 -1.03 11.27 3.85
N GLY A 78 -1.54 10.59 4.89
CA GLY A 78 -2.97 10.33 5.03
C GLY A 78 -3.72 11.57 5.50
N ILE A 79 -4.82 11.92 4.82
CA ILE A 79 -5.68 13.05 5.22
C ILE A 79 -7.01 12.50 5.71
N HIS A 80 -7.28 12.69 7.00
CA HIS A 80 -8.47 12.16 7.66
C HIS A 80 -9.38 13.30 8.12
N LYS A 81 -10.58 13.38 7.54
CA LYS A 81 -11.61 14.32 7.97
C LYS A 81 -12.18 13.86 9.32
N ALA A 82 -12.32 14.79 10.26
CA ALA A 82 -12.90 14.56 11.57
C ALA A 82 -13.77 15.74 12.01
N GLN A 83 -14.57 15.54 13.06
CA GLN A 83 -15.41 16.58 13.65
C GLN A 83 -15.33 16.51 15.17
N ILE A 84 -15.03 17.64 15.81
CA ILE A 84 -14.96 17.78 17.27
C ILE A 84 -15.68 19.04 17.67
N ASP A 85 -16.60 18.96 18.63
CA ASP A 85 -17.39 20.10 19.14
C ASP A 85 -18.03 20.94 18.01
N ASN A 86 -18.58 20.26 17.01
CA ASN A 86 -19.17 20.85 15.79
C ASN A 86 -18.19 21.63 14.89
N GLN A 87 -16.88 21.55 15.15
CA GLN A 87 -15.85 22.09 14.29
C GLN A 87 -15.31 21.00 13.37
N ARG A 88 -15.30 21.29 12.06
CA ARG A 88 -14.65 20.44 11.05
C ARG A 88 -13.14 20.58 11.19
N ILE A 89 -12.45 19.44 11.26
CA ILE A 89 -11.00 19.38 11.34
C ILE A 89 -10.45 18.33 10.37
N PHE A 90 -9.17 18.44 10.06
CA PHE A 90 -8.43 17.46 9.29
C PHE A 90 -7.19 17.02 10.05
N LEU A 91 -7.02 15.71 10.19
CA LEU A 91 -5.86 15.08 10.80
C LEU A 91 -4.97 14.54 9.69
N ILE A 92 -3.71 14.96 9.71
CA ILE A 92 -2.71 14.58 8.72
C ILE A 92 -1.83 13.50 9.35
N ASP A 93 -1.97 12.26 8.90
CA ASP A 93 -1.09 11.16 9.26
C ASP A 93 0.20 11.28 8.46
N THR A 94 1.27 11.67 9.14
CA THR A 94 2.59 11.77 8.49
C THR A 94 3.37 10.47 8.67
N PRO A 95 4.13 10.03 7.66
CA PRO A 95 5.04 8.90 7.83
C PRO A 95 6.03 9.17 8.96
N GLY A 96 6.45 8.13 9.68
CA GLY A 96 7.48 8.26 10.70
C GLY A 96 8.87 8.17 10.08
N PHE A 97 9.79 9.06 10.47
CA PHE A 97 11.23 8.79 10.30
C PHE A 97 11.60 7.66 11.26
N ASP A 98 12.50 6.75 10.88
CA ASP A 98 12.72 5.41 11.50
C ASP A 98 11.79 4.28 11.00
N ASP A 99 11.30 4.36 9.77
CA ASP A 99 10.71 3.21 9.09
C ASP A 99 11.81 2.26 8.61
N THR A 100 11.74 0.97 8.98
CA THR A 100 12.73 -0.03 8.53
C THR A 100 12.63 -0.34 7.05
N THR A 101 11.52 0.05 6.40
CA THR A 101 11.25 -0.22 4.99
C THR A 101 11.46 0.99 4.09
N ARG A 102 11.59 2.19 4.67
CA ARG A 102 11.68 3.46 3.91
C ARG A 102 12.87 4.28 4.36
N SER A 103 13.45 5.05 3.45
CA SER A 103 14.56 5.93 3.82
C SER A 103 14.06 7.23 4.46
N ASP A 104 14.86 7.82 5.34
CA ASP A 104 14.58 9.15 5.90
C ASP A 104 14.51 10.23 4.80
N THR A 105 15.12 9.98 3.63
CA THR A 105 15.00 10.86 2.44
C THR A 105 13.59 10.82 1.87
N ASP A 106 13.02 9.62 1.70
CA ASP A 106 11.66 9.46 1.14
C ASP A 106 10.62 10.09 2.07
N VAL A 107 10.77 9.89 3.39
CA VAL A 107 9.89 10.50 4.40
C VAL A 107 9.98 12.02 4.37
N LEU A 108 11.19 12.57 4.21
CA LEU A 108 11.39 14.02 4.12
C LEU A 108 10.73 14.60 2.86
N VAL A 109 10.89 13.94 1.71
CA VAL A 109 10.27 14.35 0.44
C VAL A 109 8.75 14.39 0.59
N GLU A 110 8.15 13.35 1.14
CA GLU A 110 6.70 13.24 1.27
C GLU A 110 6.10 14.31 2.20
N ILE A 111 6.78 14.59 3.32
CA ILE A 111 6.39 15.68 4.22
C ILE A 111 6.55 17.03 3.52
N ALA A 112 7.64 17.24 2.78
CA ALA A 112 7.89 18.49 2.07
C ALA A 112 6.86 18.74 0.96
N ASP A 113 6.49 17.70 0.21
CA ASP A 113 5.46 17.75 -0.84
C ASP A 113 4.12 18.20 -0.25
N TRP A 114 3.69 17.55 0.85
CA TRP A 114 2.45 17.92 1.53
C TRP A 114 2.48 19.36 2.07
N LEU A 115 3.62 19.77 2.63
CA LEU A 115 3.81 21.12 3.18
C LEU A 115 3.86 22.21 2.10
N ARG A 116 4.34 21.87 0.90
CA ARG A 116 4.32 22.76 -0.25
C ARG A 116 2.92 22.88 -0.83
N PHE A 117 2.23 21.76 -1.01
CA PHE A 117 0.84 21.74 -1.46
C PHE A 117 -0.04 22.60 -0.55
N SER A 118 0.01 22.34 0.76
CA SER A 118 -0.76 23.12 1.74
C SER A 118 -0.41 24.61 1.70
N TYR A 119 0.86 24.96 1.51
CA TYR A 119 1.28 26.35 1.36
C TYR A 119 0.65 27.02 0.12
N ASN A 120 0.66 26.35 -1.03
CA ASN A 120 0.10 26.88 -2.28
C ASN A 120 -1.41 27.06 -2.21
N GLU A 121 -2.12 26.14 -1.55
CA GLU A 121 -3.56 26.22 -1.32
C GLU A 121 -3.94 27.14 -0.13
N ASN A 122 -2.96 27.84 0.47
CA ASN A 122 -3.14 28.69 1.65
C ASN A 122 -3.76 27.96 2.85
N ILE A 123 -3.55 26.65 2.93
CA ILE A 123 -3.92 25.79 4.05
C ILE A 123 -2.85 25.91 5.13
N LYS A 124 -3.25 26.23 6.35
CA LYS A 124 -2.32 26.41 7.48
C LYS A 124 -2.56 25.37 8.56
N LEU A 125 -1.46 24.93 9.18
CA LEU A 125 -1.54 24.04 10.32
C LEU A 125 -2.06 24.78 11.56
N ALA A 126 -3.12 24.27 12.16
CA ALA A 126 -3.61 24.66 13.47
C ALA A 126 -2.64 24.29 14.60
N GLY A 127 -1.90 23.20 14.42
CA GLY A 127 -0.96 22.68 15.39
C GLY A 127 -0.38 21.34 14.95
N ILE A 128 0.57 20.85 15.74
CA ILE A 128 1.25 19.58 15.47
C ILE A 128 1.22 18.74 16.74
N ILE A 129 0.88 17.47 16.61
CA ILE A 129 0.93 16.49 17.69
C ILE A 129 2.15 15.59 17.42
N TYR A 130 3.14 15.64 18.30
CA TYR A 130 4.27 14.71 18.27
C TYR A 130 4.05 13.62 19.32
N LEU A 131 3.82 12.39 18.85
CA LEU A 131 3.60 11.23 19.69
C LEU A 131 4.92 10.55 20.08
N HIS A 132 4.97 10.00 21.30
CA HIS A 132 6.10 9.20 21.80
C HIS A 132 5.65 8.08 22.72
N ARG A 133 6.16 6.84 22.54
CA ARG A 133 5.81 5.71 23.40
C ARG A 133 6.49 5.83 24.76
N ILE A 134 5.74 5.83 25.85
CA ILE A 134 6.34 5.87 27.20
C ILE A 134 7.08 4.57 27.57
N LYS A 135 6.74 3.48 26.88
CA LYS A 135 7.33 2.15 27.09
C LYS A 135 8.77 2.03 26.60
N ASP A 136 9.24 2.96 25.76
CA ASP A 136 10.59 2.92 25.21
C ASP A 136 11.62 3.05 26.35
N VAL A 137 12.38 1.96 26.59
CA VAL A 137 13.28 1.83 27.75
C VAL A 137 14.44 2.83 27.69
N ARG A 138 14.79 3.26 26.48
CA ARG A 138 15.77 4.29 26.17
C ARG A 138 15.24 5.09 24.99
N MET A 139 15.46 6.39 25.00
CA MET A 139 15.50 7.17 23.76
C MET A 139 16.68 6.65 22.96
N GLY A 140 16.44 5.68 22.08
CA GLY A 140 17.46 5.08 21.22
C GLY A 140 18.05 6.11 20.28
N GLY A 141 19.17 5.77 19.63
CA GLY A 141 19.80 6.66 18.65
C GLY A 141 18.82 7.12 17.57
N ALA A 142 17.94 6.23 17.11
CA ALA A 142 16.92 6.54 16.12
C ALA A 142 15.83 7.49 16.63
N SER A 143 15.27 7.25 17.83
CA SER A 143 14.26 8.15 18.42
C SER A 143 14.79 9.56 18.70
N ILE A 144 16.07 9.68 19.09
CA ILE A 144 16.73 10.98 19.26
C ILE A 144 16.91 11.67 17.91
N ARG A 145 17.33 10.94 16.87
CA ARG A 145 17.46 11.49 15.51
C ARG A 145 16.11 11.96 14.97
N ASN A 146 15.06 11.15 15.06
CA ASN A 146 13.71 11.54 14.64
C ASN A 146 13.23 12.81 15.38
N LEU A 147 13.48 12.91 16.69
CA LEU A 147 13.14 14.13 17.44
C LEU A 147 13.98 15.33 16.99
N MET A 148 15.27 15.14 16.69
CA MET A 148 16.13 16.19 16.18
C MET A 148 15.66 16.67 14.80
N MET A 149 15.35 15.74 13.90
CA MET A 149 14.74 15.99 12.59
C MET A 149 13.46 16.79 12.72
N PHE A 150 12.54 16.35 13.59
CA PHE A 150 11.30 17.06 13.88
C PHE A 150 11.54 18.51 14.34
N LYS A 151 12.50 18.73 15.25
CA LYS A 151 12.88 20.08 15.71
C LYS A 151 13.42 20.94 14.55
N LYS A 152 14.18 20.36 13.62
CA LYS A 152 14.70 21.08 12.45
C LYS A 152 13.60 21.43 11.44
N LEU A 153 12.66 20.52 11.21
CA LEU A 153 11.48 20.73 10.37
C LEU A 153 10.62 21.88 10.92
N CYS A 154 10.35 21.85 12.23
CA CYS A 154 9.56 22.88 12.90
C CYS A 154 10.27 24.23 12.96
N GLY A 155 11.51 24.24 13.42
CA GLY A 155 12.18 25.46 13.84
C GLY A 155 11.62 26.01 15.16
N GLU A 156 12.45 26.82 15.85
CA GLU A 156 12.16 27.27 17.22
C GLU A 156 10.86 28.07 17.35
N LYS A 157 10.54 28.90 16.35
CA LYS A 157 9.33 29.74 16.34
C LYS A 157 8.03 28.93 16.34
N CYS A 158 8.07 27.72 15.80
CA CYS A 158 6.91 26.83 15.62
C CYS A 158 6.66 25.95 16.86
N LEU A 159 7.61 25.83 17.79
CA LEU A 159 7.52 24.88 18.89
C LEU A 159 6.36 25.18 19.85
N ASN A 160 5.93 26.43 19.96
CA ASN A 160 4.72 26.80 20.72
C ASN A 160 3.42 26.22 20.11
N GLY A 161 3.43 25.81 18.84
CA GLY A 161 2.36 25.12 18.11
C GLY A 161 2.39 23.61 18.23
N VAL A 162 3.36 23.06 18.96
CA VAL A 162 3.55 21.61 19.12
C VAL A 162 2.97 21.14 20.45
N VAL A 163 2.13 20.12 20.38
CA VAL A 163 1.73 19.28 21.50
C VAL A 163 2.57 18.01 21.50
N LEU A 164 3.19 17.72 22.63
CA LEU A 164 3.97 16.53 22.88
C LEU A 164 3.10 15.55 23.65
N ALA A 165 2.74 14.43 23.05
CA ALA A 165 1.85 13.45 23.68
C ALA A 165 2.55 12.10 23.87
N THR A 166 2.45 11.57 25.09
CA THR A 166 2.99 10.24 25.42
C THR A 166 1.92 9.16 25.27
N THR A 167 2.23 8.06 24.57
CA THR A 167 1.29 6.96 24.28
C THR A 167 1.70 5.66 24.98
N MET A 168 0.84 4.64 24.91
CA MET A 168 1.08 3.27 25.38
C MET A 168 1.34 3.15 26.88
N TRP A 169 0.67 3.96 27.68
CA TRP A 169 0.72 3.87 29.14
C TRP A 169 0.13 2.56 29.65
N ASN A 170 0.67 2.05 30.76
CA ASN A 170 -0.07 1.08 31.57
C ASN A 170 -1.13 1.80 32.41
N ASN A 171 -2.22 1.09 32.71
CA ASN A 171 -3.25 1.56 33.63
C ASN A 171 -3.34 0.60 34.84
N PRO A 172 -2.87 1.00 36.04
CA PRO A 172 -2.27 2.30 36.37
C PRO A 172 -0.82 2.45 35.85
N PRO A 173 -0.29 3.70 35.71
CA PRO A 173 1.09 3.95 35.32
C PRO A 173 2.10 3.36 36.30
N THR A 174 3.18 2.79 35.76
CA THR A 174 4.31 2.29 36.56
C THR A 174 5.25 3.42 36.98
N GLU A 175 5.99 3.24 38.08
CA GLU A 175 7.02 4.19 38.52
C GLU A 175 8.07 4.46 37.42
N LYS A 176 8.40 3.45 36.62
CA LYS A 176 9.35 3.59 35.50
C LYS A 176 8.81 4.52 34.42
N GLU A 177 7.52 4.42 34.09
CA GLU A 177 6.88 5.29 33.09
C GLU A 177 6.82 6.74 33.57
N VAL A 178 6.45 6.97 34.83
CA VAL A 178 6.45 8.32 35.45
C VAL A 178 7.86 8.93 35.47
N LYS A 179 8.88 8.13 35.80
CA LYS A 179 10.27 8.57 35.76
C LYS A 179 10.73 8.91 34.34
N ARG A 180 10.34 8.12 33.33
CA ARG A 180 10.66 8.40 31.92
C ARG A 180 10.00 9.68 31.42
N GLU A 181 8.73 9.90 31.75
CA GLU A 181 8.04 11.14 31.40
C GLU A 181 8.75 12.35 32.02
N SER A 182 9.16 12.24 33.29
CA SER A 182 9.92 13.30 33.96
C SER A 182 11.27 13.56 33.28
N GLN A 183 11.94 12.50 32.81
CA GLN A 183 13.19 12.61 32.05
C GLN A 183 12.98 13.26 30.67
N LEU A 184 11.94 12.87 29.94
CA LEU A 184 11.56 13.47 28.66
C LEU A 184 11.35 14.97 28.81
N LYS A 185 10.59 15.38 29.84
CA LYS A 185 10.25 16.77 30.14
C LYS A 185 11.46 17.62 30.56
N SER A 186 12.42 17.04 31.29
CA SER A 186 13.52 17.80 31.91
C SER A 186 14.78 17.91 31.04
N GLU A 187 15.10 16.89 30.24
CA GLU A 187 16.35 16.87 29.48
C GLU A 187 16.23 17.69 28.19
N ARG A 188 17.14 18.66 27.99
CA ARG A 188 17.15 19.53 26.78
C ARG A 188 17.24 18.75 25.47
N LYS A 189 18.03 17.67 25.45
CA LYS A 189 18.17 16.80 24.26
C LYS A 189 16.86 16.07 23.91
N PHE A 190 15.90 16.00 24.84
CA PHE A 190 14.56 15.47 24.62
C PHE A 190 13.58 16.65 24.47
N TRP A 191 12.53 16.70 25.30
CA TRP A 191 11.46 17.69 25.20
C TRP A 191 11.73 18.98 25.96
N GLY A 192 12.73 19.01 26.86
CA GLY A 192 12.97 20.18 27.71
C GLY A 192 13.21 21.47 26.92
N GLU A 193 13.90 21.39 25.78
CA GLU A 193 14.06 22.53 24.89
C GLU A 193 12.74 22.99 24.26
N MET A 194 11.90 22.05 23.84
CA MET A 194 10.62 22.34 23.16
C MET A 194 9.61 22.94 24.15
N ILE A 195 9.55 22.38 25.35
CA ILE A 195 8.77 22.92 26.46
C ILE A 195 9.23 24.34 26.81
N GLY A 196 10.54 24.59 26.82
CA GLY A 196 11.11 25.93 27.00
C GLY A 196 10.66 26.94 25.93
N HIS A 197 10.32 26.49 24.73
CA HIS A 197 9.76 27.30 23.64
C HIS A 197 8.22 27.27 23.57
N GLY A 198 7.55 26.73 24.59
CA GLY A 198 6.10 26.77 24.73
C GLY A 198 5.35 25.53 24.24
N SER A 199 6.04 24.45 23.84
CA SER A 199 5.39 23.16 23.57
C SER A 199 4.77 22.59 24.85
N GLN A 200 3.66 21.88 24.70
CA GLN A 200 2.82 21.49 25.83
C GLN A 200 2.65 19.98 25.87
N VAL A 201 2.67 19.40 27.07
CA VAL A 201 2.80 17.96 27.24
C VAL A 201 1.51 17.34 27.75
N PHE A 202 1.04 16.32 27.04
CA PHE A 202 -0.15 15.55 27.39
C PHE A 202 0.18 14.06 27.48
N ARG A 203 -0.72 13.30 28.10
CA ARG A 203 -0.74 11.84 28.03
C ARG A 203 -1.90 11.43 27.14
N GLN A 204 -1.66 10.47 26.27
CA GLN A 204 -2.67 9.76 25.50
C GLN A 204 -2.81 8.37 26.14
N ASP A 205 -3.58 8.35 27.23
CA ASP A 205 -3.74 7.19 28.13
C ASP A 205 -5.20 6.83 28.42
N ASP A 206 -6.18 7.63 27.94
CA ASP A 206 -7.61 7.40 28.12
C ASP A 206 -8.38 7.47 26.78
N GLY A 207 -7.91 6.70 25.79
CA GLY A 207 -8.57 6.52 24.50
C GLY A 207 -9.00 7.83 23.83
N ILE A 208 -10.28 7.91 23.48
CA ILE A 208 -10.88 9.09 22.84
C ILE A 208 -10.92 10.31 23.77
N THR A 209 -11.02 10.12 25.09
CA THR A 209 -11.10 11.22 26.07
C THR A 209 -9.82 12.06 26.02
N SER A 210 -8.67 11.43 26.24
CA SER A 210 -7.37 12.11 26.19
C SER A 210 -7.05 12.64 24.79
N ALA A 211 -7.49 11.94 23.73
CA ALA A 211 -7.29 12.39 22.36
C ALA A 211 -8.06 13.70 22.09
N THR A 212 -9.30 13.75 22.56
CA THR A 212 -10.18 14.92 22.41
C THR A 212 -9.64 16.10 23.18
N GLU A 213 -9.08 15.91 24.39
CA GLU A 213 -8.42 16.96 25.16
C GLU A 213 -7.22 17.55 24.42
N ILE A 214 -6.38 16.69 23.84
CA ILE A 214 -5.22 17.11 23.02
C ILE A 214 -5.67 17.98 21.85
N ILE A 215 -6.70 17.57 21.11
CA ILE A 215 -7.17 18.35 19.96
C ILE A 215 -7.86 19.63 20.41
N ARG A 216 -8.74 19.59 21.41
CA ARG A 216 -9.39 20.79 21.97
C ARG A 216 -8.36 21.83 22.40
N TYR A 217 -7.27 21.39 23.00
CA TYR A 217 -6.18 22.27 23.37
C TYR A 217 -5.59 23.02 22.17
N ILE A 218 -5.32 22.31 21.06
CA ILE A 218 -4.86 22.92 19.82
C ILE A 218 -5.92 23.86 19.25
N LEU A 219 -7.18 23.43 19.21
CA LEU A 219 -8.30 24.20 18.67
C LEU A 219 -8.56 25.51 19.43
N SER A 220 -8.35 25.51 20.75
CA SER A 220 -8.52 26.70 21.60
C SER A 220 -7.50 27.81 21.34
N ARG A 221 -6.44 27.53 20.56
CA ARG A 221 -5.37 28.49 20.27
C ARG A 221 -5.61 29.16 18.92
N PRO A 222 -5.48 30.50 18.84
CA PRO A 222 -5.70 31.25 17.61
C PRO A 222 -4.54 31.15 16.60
N GLN A 223 -3.48 30.41 16.94
CA GLN A 223 -2.25 30.40 16.18
C GLN A 223 -2.32 29.43 15.00
N ASN A 224 -1.84 29.91 13.85
CA ASN A 224 -1.47 29.08 12.72
C ASN A 224 0.04 28.88 12.73
N VAL A 225 0.46 27.69 12.32
CA VAL A 225 1.82 27.22 12.40
C VAL A 225 2.39 27.16 10.99
N THR A 226 3.49 27.88 10.77
CA THR A 226 4.33 27.75 9.57
C THR A 226 5.62 27.08 10.00
N LEU A 227 5.91 25.92 9.42
CA LEU A 227 7.14 25.19 9.69
C LEU A 227 8.33 25.89 9.04
N ARG A 228 9.50 25.82 9.66
CA ARG A 228 10.75 26.35 9.10
C ARG A 228 11.04 25.80 7.70
N ILE A 229 10.77 24.52 7.46
CA ILE A 229 10.99 23.92 6.14
C ILE A 229 10.15 24.62 5.05
N GLN A 230 8.92 25.05 5.35
CA GLN A 230 8.09 25.81 4.40
C GLN A 230 8.71 27.17 4.07
N GLU A 231 9.22 27.89 5.06
CA GLU A 231 9.93 29.16 4.84
C GLU A 231 11.20 28.96 3.99
N GLU A 232 11.95 27.89 4.27
CA GLU A 232 13.18 27.56 3.56
C GLU A 232 12.90 27.20 2.08
N MET A 233 11.89 26.38 1.82
CA MET A 233 11.47 26.01 0.47
C MET A 233 10.89 27.20 -0.30
N ALA A 234 10.07 28.03 0.35
CA ALA A 234 9.53 29.26 -0.26
C ALA A 234 10.62 30.28 -0.61
N SER A 235 11.78 30.23 0.06
CA SER A 235 12.96 31.03 -0.27
C SER A 235 13.81 30.49 -1.43
N GLY A 236 13.41 29.35 -2.03
CA GLY A 236 14.08 28.72 -3.17
C GLY A 236 15.18 27.72 -2.82
N LYS A 237 15.25 27.26 -1.56
CA LYS A 237 16.22 26.22 -1.16
C LYS A 237 15.77 24.84 -1.64
N SER A 238 16.71 24.02 -2.09
CA SER A 238 16.45 22.59 -2.31
C SER A 238 16.25 21.85 -1.00
N LEU A 239 15.70 20.63 -1.04
CA LEU A 239 15.44 19.86 0.18
C LEU A 239 16.68 19.67 1.03
N GLY A 240 17.81 19.30 0.43
CA GLY A 240 19.11 19.11 1.10
C GLY A 240 19.70 20.39 1.68
N GLU A 241 19.30 21.57 1.20
CA GLU A 241 19.73 22.85 1.76
C GLU A 241 18.92 23.29 2.99
N THR A 242 17.73 22.71 3.19
CA THR A 242 16.90 22.93 4.38
C THR A 242 17.58 22.41 5.64
N ALA A 243 17.18 22.93 6.80
CA ALA A 243 17.75 22.49 8.07
C ALA A 243 17.49 21.01 8.37
N ALA A 244 16.35 20.49 7.92
CA ALA A 244 16.00 19.08 8.02
C ALA A 244 16.77 18.25 6.99
N GLY A 245 16.83 18.68 5.73
CA GLY A 245 17.55 17.95 4.69
C GLY A 245 19.06 17.89 4.92
N LYS A 246 19.67 18.89 5.54
CA LYS A 246 21.09 18.82 5.95
C LYS A 246 21.38 17.68 6.93
N GLU A 247 20.45 17.40 7.84
CA GLU A 247 20.60 16.32 8.81
C GLU A 247 20.45 14.96 8.12
N VAL A 248 19.46 14.80 7.22
CA VAL A 248 19.33 13.59 6.39
C VAL A 248 20.56 13.41 5.49
N GLN A 249 21.02 14.47 4.84
CA GLN A 249 22.19 14.46 3.97
C GLN A 249 23.46 14.03 4.72
N ALA A 250 23.65 14.54 5.94
CA ALA A 250 24.80 14.14 6.76
C ALA A 250 24.79 12.65 7.08
N GLU A 251 23.61 12.04 7.30
CA GLU A 251 23.50 10.60 7.52
C GLU A 251 23.72 9.78 6.24
N VAL A 252 23.14 10.21 5.12
CA VAL A 252 23.38 9.59 3.80
C VAL A 252 24.88 9.59 3.48
N GLU A 253 25.58 10.72 3.71
CA GLU A 253 27.02 10.83 3.50
C GLU A 253 27.83 9.96 4.47
N ARG A 254 27.39 9.84 5.73
CA ARG A 254 28.01 8.96 6.72
C ARG A 254 27.89 7.48 6.35
N LEU A 255 26.71 7.04 5.95
CA LEU A 255 26.45 5.67 5.49
C LEU A 255 27.26 5.35 4.25
N ARG A 256 27.26 6.27 3.27
CA ARG A 256 28.08 6.15 2.06
C ARG A 256 29.56 5.96 2.38
N ALA A 257 30.13 6.80 3.24
CA ALA A 257 31.54 6.68 3.65
C ALA A 257 31.83 5.38 4.42
N ARG A 258 30.83 4.78 5.07
CA ARG A 258 30.94 3.46 5.69
C ARG A 258 30.97 2.36 4.63
N TYR A 259 30.02 2.37 3.69
CA TYR A 259 29.95 1.38 2.60
C TYR A 259 31.20 1.42 1.72
N GLU A 260 31.70 2.61 1.36
CA GLU A 260 32.94 2.75 0.58
C GLU A 260 34.15 2.17 1.33
N ARG A 261 34.23 2.31 2.65
CA ARG A 261 35.28 1.69 3.47
C ARG A 261 35.16 0.16 3.48
N GLN A 262 33.96 -0.38 3.72
CA GLN A 262 33.72 -1.83 3.75
C GLN A 262 33.99 -2.47 2.38
N LEU A 263 33.59 -1.83 1.28
CA LEU A 263 33.91 -2.30 -0.07
C LEU A 263 35.42 -2.33 -0.32
N ASN A 264 36.17 -1.36 0.18
CA ASN A 264 37.63 -1.34 0.06
C ASN A 264 38.30 -2.43 0.92
N GLU A 265 37.74 -2.78 2.07
CA GLU A 265 38.20 -3.90 2.90
C GLU A 265 37.91 -5.25 2.22
N LEU A 266 36.69 -5.47 1.75
CA LEU A 266 36.30 -6.68 1.00
C LEU A 266 37.14 -6.87 -0.26
N ARG A 267 37.49 -5.78 -0.96
CA ARG A 267 38.41 -5.84 -2.11
C ARG A 267 39.80 -6.37 -1.75
N LYS A 268 40.29 -6.10 -0.53
CA LYS A 268 41.58 -6.64 -0.06
C LYS A 268 41.43 -8.12 0.31
N GLU A 269 40.37 -8.46 1.05
CA GLU A 269 40.07 -9.85 1.43
C GLU A 269 39.89 -10.75 0.20
N MET A 270 39.21 -10.25 -0.84
CA MET A 270 39.01 -10.97 -2.10
C MET A 270 40.35 -11.35 -2.75
N LYS A 271 41.31 -10.43 -2.79
CA LYS A 271 42.66 -10.69 -3.34
C LYS A 271 43.41 -11.73 -2.51
N GLU A 272 43.23 -11.73 -1.20
CA GLU A 272 43.83 -12.75 -0.33
C GLU A 272 43.20 -14.12 -0.53
N ALA A 273 41.87 -14.19 -0.67
CA ALA A 273 41.14 -15.42 -0.95
C ALA A 273 41.57 -16.03 -2.30
N GLU A 274 41.73 -15.19 -3.34
CA GLU A 274 42.26 -15.60 -4.64
C GLU A 274 43.67 -16.18 -4.54
N ARG A 275 44.54 -15.56 -3.75
CA ARG A 275 45.90 -16.08 -3.49
C ARG A 275 45.89 -17.43 -2.79
N ARG A 276 44.91 -17.67 -1.91
CA ARG A 276 44.74 -18.94 -1.18
C ARG A 276 43.94 -19.99 -1.95
N GLN A 277 43.42 -19.65 -3.13
CA GLN A 277 42.50 -20.49 -3.92
C GLN A 277 41.25 -20.94 -3.14
N ASP A 278 40.78 -20.11 -2.21
CA ASP A 278 39.59 -20.39 -1.40
C ASP A 278 38.33 -19.94 -2.15
N LEU A 279 37.73 -20.88 -2.88
CA LEU A 279 36.57 -20.61 -3.74
C LEU A 279 35.30 -20.31 -2.93
N ASN A 280 35.17 -20.85 -1.72
CA ASN A 280 33.99 -20.63 -0.88
C ASN A 280 34.03 -19.23 -0.26
N HIS A 281 35.19 -18.86 0.32
CA HIS A 281 35.36 -17.53 0.87
C HIS A 281 35.24 -16.43 -0.20
N LYS A 282 35.70 -16.70 -1.44
CA LYS A 282 35.50 -15.78 -2.57
C LYS A 282 34.01 -15.54 -2.87
N LYS A 283 33.18 -16.59 -2.88
CA LYS A 283 31.73 -16.46 -3.14
C LYS A 283 31.03 -15.67 -2.03
N GLU A 284 31.41 -15.89 -0.77
CA GLU A 284 30.87 -15.13 0.36
C GLU A 284 31.21 -13.64 0.24
N ILE A 285 32.47 -13.31 -0.08
CA ILE A 285 32.90 -11.92 -0.28
C ILE A 285 32.17 -11.29 -1.47
N GLU A 286 31.99 -12.01 -2.58
CA GLU A 286 31.26 -11.49 -3.75
C GLU A 286 29.80 -11.18 -3.43
N ALA A 287 29.11 -12.02 -2.65
CA ALA A 287 27.73 -11.78 -2.23
C ALA A 287 27.61 -10.51 -1.37
N VAL A 288 28.46 -10.36 -0.35
CA VAL A 288 28.46 -9.17 0.53
C VAL A 288 28.86 -7.92 -0.26
N ARG A 289 29.80 -8.04 -1.21
CA ARG A 289 30.21 -6.91 -2.06
C ARG A 289 29.07 -6.44 -2.95
N ALA A 290 28.32 -7.37 -3.56
CA ALA A 290 27.16 -7.04 -4.40
C ALA A 290 26.07 -6.33 -3.59
N GLU A 291 25.78 -6.80 -2.38
CA GLU A 291 24.83 -6.16 -1.45
C GLU A 291 25.27 -4.72 -1.12
N LEU A 292 26.53 -4.53 -0.73
CA LEU A 292 27.08 -3.19 -0.42
C LEU A 292 27.15 -2.26 -1.64
N GLU A 293 27.38 -2.80 -2.84
CA GLU A 293 27.37 -2.02 -4.09
C GLU A 293 25.96 -1.48 -4.40
N GLU A 294 24.92 -2.27 -4.15
CA GLU A 294 23.52 -1.83 -4.31
C GLU A 294 23.12 -0.80 -3.25
N GLU A 295 23.52 -1.00 -1.99
CA GLU A 295 23.33 -0.01 -0.92
C GLU A 295 24.03 1.33 -1.23
N LEU A 296 25.24 1.27 -1.80
CA LEU A 296 25.97 2.47 -2.24
C LEU A 296 25.26 3.19 -3.39
N LYS A 297 24.67 2.44 -4.32
CA LYS A 297 23.89 2.99 -5.42
C LYS A 297 22.61 3.67 -4.91
N SER A 298 21.88 3.02 -4.01
CA SER A 298 20.70 3.57 -3.33
C SER A 298 21.04 4.87 -2.58
N SER A 299 22.12 4.88 -1.81
CA SER A 299 22.60 6.09 -1.10
C SER A 299 22.95 7.25 -2.04
N LYS A 300 23.53 6.96 -3.22
CA LYS A 300 23.78 7.99 -4.25
C LYS A 300 22.49 8.54 -4.84
N GLN A 301 21.48 7.70 -5.06
CA GLN A 301 20.17 8.13 -5.52
C GLN A 301 19.49 9.04 -4.50
N GLN A 302 19.49 8.66 -3.21
CA GLN A 302 19.00 9.51 -2.11
C GLN A 302 19.70 10.87 -2.08
N GLN A 303 21.03 10.89 -2.27
CA GLN A 303 21.78 12.15 -2.34
C GLN A 303 21.38 13.00 -3.56
N SER A 304 21.02 12.38 -4.68
CA SER A 304 20.51 13.08 -5.86
C SER A 304 19.16 13.74 -5.56
N ILE A 305 18.24 12.98 -4.97
CA ILE A 305 16.90 13.46 -4.57
C ILE A 305 17.01 14.70 -3.67
N LEU A 306 17.89 14.67 -2.67
CA LEU A 306 18.08 15.81 -1.76
C LEU A 306 18.66 17.05 -2.46
N ARG A 307 19.30 16.93 -3.63
CA ARG A 307 19.86 18.07 -4.36
C ARG A 307 18.87 18.73 -5.29
N MET A 308 17.85 18.00 -5.70
CA MET A 308 16.80 18.49 -6.59
C MET A 308 15.93 19.52 -5.87
N ASP A 309 15.44 20.49 -6.62
CA ASP A 309 14.37 21.34 -6.12
C ASP A 309 13.04 20.55 -6.12
N ILE A 310 12.07 21.04 -5.35
CA ILE A 310 10.79 20.32 -5.21
C ILE A 310 9.98 20.37 -6.51
N ASP A 311 10.20 21.37 -7.37
CA ASP A 311 9.56 21.44 -8.68
C ASP A 311 10.06 20.35 -9.63
N GLU A 312 11.34 20.03 -9.57
CA GLU A 312 11.98 18.95 -10.30
C GLU A 312 11.51 17.59 -9.78
N LEU A 313 11.49 17.40 -8.45
CA LEU A 313 10.97 16.16 -7.83
C LEU A 313 9.52 15.88 -8.20
N GLN A 314 8.66 16.90 -8.16
CA GLN A 314 7.26 16.77 -8.56
C GLN A 314 7.11 16.43 -10.03
N ARG A 315 7.87 17.09 -10.92
CA ARG A 315 7.84 16.77 -12.36
C ARG A 315 8.25 15.33 -12.64
N GLU A 316 9.27 14.81 -11.95
CA GLU A 316 9.65 13.41 -12.08
C GLU A 316 8.56 12.46 -11.56
N ARG A 317 7.97 12.78 -10.41
CA ARG A 317 6.90 11.97 -9.81
C ARG A 317 5.63 11.95 -10.66
N ASP A 318 5.23 13.11 -11.17
CA ASP A 318 4.07 13.24 -12.06
C ASP A 318 4.29 12.50 -13.38
N ALA A 319 5.49 12.60 -13.95
CA ALA A 319 5.86 11.85 -15.15
C ALA A 319 5.85 10.33 -14.90
N MET A 320 6.37 9.88 -13.75
CA MET A 320 6.34 8.48 -13.34
C MET A 320 4.90 7.99 -13.14
N HIS A 321 4.05 8.78 -12.47
CA HIS A 321 2.66 8.44 -12.27
C HIS A 321 1.88 8.35 -13.59
N GLN A 322 2.11 9.30 -14.52
CA GLN A 322 1.53 9.25 -15.86
C GLN A 322 1.98 8.00 -16.63
N GLN A 323 3.25 7.61 -16.50
CA GLN A 323 3.78 6.40 -17.11
C GLN A 323 3.15 5.13 -16.53
N ASP A 324 3.03 5.05 -15.20
CA ASP A 324 2.40 3.90 -14.52
C ASP A 324 0.92 3.79 -14.85
N MET A 325 0.21 4.91 -14.92
CA MET A 325 -1.20 4.94 -15.34
C MET A 325 -1.35 4.46 -16.79
N ALA A 326 -0.52 4.95 -17.70
CA ALA A 326 -0.51 4.48 -19.08
C ALA A 326 -0.16 2.98 -19.18
N HIS A 327 0.77 2.50 -18.34
CA HIS A 327 1.14 1.08 -18.30
C HIS A 327 -0.02 0.21 -17.80
N ARG A 328 -0.73 0.67 -16.76
CA ARG A 328 -1.89 -0.03 -16.20
C ARG A 328 -3.04 -0.09 -17.19
N GLU A 329 -3.35 1.01 -17.87
CA GLU A 329 -4.34 1.05 -18.94
C GLU A 329 -3.99 0.08 -20.07
N ALA A 330 -2.72 0.01 -20.48
CA ALA A 330 -2.26 -0.93 -21.51
C ALA A 330 -2.43 -2.40 -21.06
N ILE A 331 -2.15 -2.73 -19.79
CA ILE A 331 -2.38 -4.07 -19.25
C ILE A 331 -3.87 -4.42 -19.24
N ASP A 332 -4.72 -3.50 -18.81
CA ASP A 332 -6.17 -3.74 -18.73
C ASP A 332 -6.79 -3.87 -20.13
N GLU A 333 -6.29 -3.12 -21.12
CA GLU A 333 -6.68 -3.28 -22.52
C GLU A 333 -6.27 -4.65 -23.08
N LEU A 334 -5.04 -5.10 -22.80
CA LEU A 334 -4.58 -6.43 -23.21
C LEU A 334 -5.42 -7.55 -22.58
N ARG A 335 -5.86 -7.38 -21.33
CA ARG A 335 -6.75 -8.33 -20.65
C ARG A 335 -8.11 -8.40 -21.35
N ARG A 336 -8.73 -7.26 -21.66
CA ARG A 336 -10.00 -7.20 -22.40
C ARG A 336 -9.91 -7.89 -23.77
N GLN A 337 -8.83 -7.66 -24.50
CA GLN A 337 -8.61 -8.31 -25.80
C GLN A 337 -8.52 -9.83 -25.66
N ARG A 338 -7.76 -10.33 -24.67
CA ARG A 338 -7.64 -11.78 -24.42
C ARG A 338 -8.97 -12.42 -24.00
N ASP A 339 -9.78 -11.72 -23.22
CA ASP A 339 -11.09 -12.22 -22.81
C ASP A 339 -12.05 -12.29 -24.01
N ALA A 340 -12.04 -11.27 -24.89
CA ALA A 340 -12.82 -11.26 -26.13
C ALA A 340 -12.40 -12.37 -27.10
N GLU A 341 -11.10 -12.57 -27.32
CA GLU A 341 -10.58 -13.67 -28.16
C GLU A 341 -10.97 -15.05 -27.61
N ARG A 342 -10.96 -15.21 -26.28
CA ARG A 342 -11.36 -16.46 -25.63
C ARG A 342 -12.84 -16.74 -25.80
N GLU A 343 -13.68 -15.70 -25.69
CA GLU A 343 -15.12 -15.81 -25.91
C GLU A 343 -15.44 -16.16 -27.36
N GLU A 344 -14.78 -15.52 -28.33
CA GLU A 344 -14.90 -15.84 -29.76
C GLU A 344 -14.46 -17.29 -30.07
N MET A 345 -13.36 -17.75 -29.45
CA MET A 345 -12.89 -19.12 -29.60
C MET A 345 -13.90 -20.13 -29.05
N TYR A 346 -14.50 -19.83 -27.89
CA TYR A 346 -15.52 -20.67 -27.27
C TYR A 346 -16.78 -20.76 -28.13
N GLU A 347 -17.26 -19.62 -28.66
CA GLU A 347 -18.40 -19.59 -29.59
C GLU A 347 -18.13 -20.44 -30.85
N LYS A 348 -16.94 -20.30 -31.46
CA LYS A 348 -16.53 -21.11 -32.61
C LYS A 348 -16.50 -22.60 -32.30
N GLU A 349 -15.98 -22.99 -31.13
CA GLU A 349 -15.92 -24.39 -30.72
C GLU A 349 -17.33 -24.97 -30.48
N MET A 350 -18.21 -24.20 -29.85
CA MET A 350 -19.60 -24.60 -29.62
C MET A 350 -20.37 -24.77 -30.93
N ALA A 351 -20.26 -23.80 -31.85
CA ALA A 351 -20.87 -23.90 -33.18
C ALA A 351 -20.34 -25.11 -33.97
N HIS A 352 -19.06 -25.43 -33.86
CA HIS A 352 -18.48 -26.61 -34.50
C HIS A 352 -19.05 -27.93 -33.94
N LYS A 353 -19.19 -28.02 -32.61
CA LYS A 353 -19.81 -29.19 -31.95
C LYS A 353 -21.26 -29.38 -32.36
N GLU A 354 -22.04 -28.29 -32.41
CA GLU A 354 -23.43 -28.33 -32.87
C GLU A 354 -23.54 -28.82 -34.32
N ALA A 355 -22.70 -28.30 -35.22
CA ALA A 355 -22.69 -28.73 -36.62
C ALA A 355 -22.34 -30.22 -36.78
N LEU A 356 -21.40 -30.74 -35.97
CA LEU A 356 -21.07 -32.18 -35.94
C LEU A 356 -22.26 -33.02 -35.45
N HIS A 357 -22.90 -32.61 -34.35
CA HIS A 357 -24.08 -33.29 -33.83
C HIS A 357 -25.22 -33.34 -34.84
N GLN A 358 -25.45 -32.24 -35.56
CA GLN A 358 -26.49 -32.17 -36.58
C GLN A 358 -26.18 -33.07 -37.79
N ARG A 359 -24.91 -33.07 -38.26
CA ARG A 359 -24.47 -33.98 -39.32
C ARG A 359 -24.64 -35.45 -38.95
N ASP A 360 -24.32 -35.81 -37.71
CA ASP A 360 -24.49 -37.18 -37.22
C ASP A 360 -25.97 -37.57 -37.12
N ALA A 361 -26.85 -36.64 -36.75
CA ALA A 361 -28.29 -36.85 -36.75
C ALA A 361 -28.83 -37.09 -38.18
N ASP A 362 -28.41 -36.26 -39.16
CA ASP A 362 -28.81 -36.41 -40.55
C ASP A 362 -28.35 -37.75 -41.14
N LEU A 363 -27.12 -38.17 -40.84
CA LEU A 363 -26.60 -39.48 -41.26
C LEU A 363 -27.39 -40.65 -40.67
N ARG A 364 -27.90 -40.54 -39.43
CA ARG A 364 -28.77 -41.57 -38.82
C ARG A 364 -30.11 -41.64 -39.54
N VAL A 365 -30.71 -40.50 -39.88
CA VAL A 365 -31.98 -40.45 -40.62
C VAL A 365 -31.83 -41.08 -42.01
N LEU A 366 -30.74 -40.76 -42.73
CA LEU A 366 -30.44 -41.35 -44.04
C LEU A 366 -30.28 -42.88 -43.96
N ARG A 367 -29.50 -43.39 -42.99
CA ARG A 367 -29.34 -44.84 -42.80
C ARG A 367 -30.66 -45.54 -42.49
N ALA A 368 -31.49 -44.96 -41.61
CA ALA A 368 -32.80 -45.51 -41.29
C ALA A 368 -33.73 -45.54 -42.51
N ARG A 369 -33.64 -44.54 -43.39
CA ARG A 369 -34.39 -44.51 -44.65
C ARG A 369 -33.91 -45.60 -45.61
N ASP A 370 -32.60 -45.74 -45.81
CA ASP A 370 -32.03 -46.78 -46.69
C ASP A 370 -32.39 -48.19 -46.21
N GLU A 371 -32.36 -48.43 -44.88
CA GLU A 371 -32.80 -49.69 -44.27
C GLU A 371 -34.29 -49.95 -44.51
N TYR A 372 -35.13 -48.92 -44.39
CA TYR A 372 -36.56 -49.02 -44.64
C TYR A 372 -36.86 -49.34 -46.11
N GLU A 373 -36.24 -48.62 -47.05
CA GLU A 373 -36.39 -48.86 -48.49
C GLU A 373 -35.92 -50.26 -48.87
N SER A 374 -34.80 -50.73 -48.31
CA SER A 374 -34.29 -52.09 -48.52
C SER A 374 -35.28 -53.16 -48.04
N ARG A 375 -35.87 -52.99 -46.83
CA ARG A 375 -36.89 -53.92 -46.31
C ARG A 375 -38.16 -53.92 -47.17
N LEU A 376 -38.55 -52.76 -47.70
CA LEU A 376 -39.71 -52.66 -48.58
C LEU A 376 -39.50 -53.49 -49.85
N LEU A 377 -38.32 -53.38 -50.46
CA LEU A 377 -37.92 -54.14 -51.65
C LEU A 377 -37.86 -55.65 -51.38
N GLU A 378 -37.36 -56.06 -50.22
CA GLU A 378 -37.35 -57.47 -49.78
C GLU A 378 -38.78 -58.01 -49.61
N LEU A 379 -39.69 -57.25 -49.01
CA LEU A 379 -41.10 -57.62 -48.88
C LEU A 379 -41.78 -57.72 -50.25
N GLU A 380 -41.55 -56.78 -51.16
CA GLU A 380 -42.08 -56.82 -52.52
C GLU A 380 -41.60 -58.06 -53.28
N THR A 381 -40.30 -58.37 -53.19
CA THR A 381 -39.74 -59.57 -53.83
C THR A 381 -40.25 -60.87 -53.19
N GLN A 382 -40.45 -60.92 -51.87
CA GLN A 382 -41.09 -62.05 -51.20
C GLN A 382 -42.55 -62.24 -51.66
N MET A 383 -43.34 -61.16 -51.69
CA MET A 383 -44.73 -61.21 -52.18
C MET A 383 -44.79 -61.64 -53.65
N ALA A 384 -43.87 -61.18 -54.50
CA ALA A 384 -43.77 -61.61 -55.90
C ALA A 384 -43.44 -63.11 -56.00
N ARG A 385 -42.52 -63.62 -55.17
CA ARG A 385 -42.19 -65.06 -55.10
C ARG A 385 -43.38 -65.89 -54.60
N GLU A 386 -44.14 -65.42 -53.62
CA GLU A 386 -45.35 -66.11 -53.15
C GLU A 386 -46.46 -66.12 -54.19
N LYS A 387 -46.66 -65.02 -54.93
CA LYS A 387 -47.56 -64.97 -56.10
C LYS A 387 -47.16 -65.99 -57.15
N ASN A 388 -45.86 -66.12 -57.47
CA ASN A 388 -45.37 -67.13 -58.40
C ASN A 388 -45.54 -68.57 -57.89
N ARG A 389 -45.37 -68.81 -56.57
CA ARG A 389 -45.64 -70.11 -55.94
C ARG A 389 -47.12 -70.49 -55.97
N ARG A 390 -48.03 -69.53 -55.83
CA ARG A 390 -49.48 -69.77 -55.93
C ARG A 390 -49.97 -69.85 -57.38
N GLY A 391 -49.28 -69.21 -58.32
CA GLY A 391 -49.58 -69.26 -59.76
C GLY A 391 -49.00 -70.46 -60.50
N GLY A 392 -47.98 -71.13 -59.95
CA GLY A 392 -47.30 -72.27 -60.58
C GLY A 392 -47.90 -73.65 -60.29
N CYS A 393 -48.99 -73.73 -59.52
CA CYS A 393 -49.75 -74.97 -59.33
C CYS A 393 -51.00 -74.95 -60.22
N VAL A 394 -50.82 -75.18 -61.52
CA VAL A 394 -51.88 -75.61 -62.42
C VAL A 394 -51.39 -76.87 -63.15
N MET A 395 -52.24 -77.88 -63.09
CA MET A 395 -52.03 -79.29 -63.41
C MET A 395 -51.61 -79.58 -64.86
N MET A 396 -50.90 -80.71 -64.97
CA MET A 396 -51.06 -81.83 -65.92
C MET A 396 -52.16 -81.70 -66.98
#